data_AF-A0A509EH00-F1
#
_entry.id   AF-A0A509EH00-F1
#
_cell.length_a   1.000
_cell.length_b   1.000
_cell.length_c   1.000
_cell.angle_alpha   90.00
_cell.angle_beta   90.00
_cell.angle_gamma   90.00
#
_symmetry.space_group_name_H-M   'P 1'
#
loop_
_entity.id
_entity.type
_entity.pdbx_description
1 polymer ?
#
loop_
_entity_poly.entity_id
_entity_poly.type
_entity_poly.pdbx_seq_one_letter_code
_entity_poly.pdbx_strand_id
1 'polypeptide(L)'
;MTKAFVEAEAAPIVRRCAETHLQHLPPSVRLVLMLGTGDAYIAGCREVVRRLHGSRFSSINEVAYRTGSTLWVHVSHPSGLNGYHLAWMRGDPADKQGRKRLLATQAIAAI
;
A
#
# COMPACT_ATOMS: atom_id res chain seq x y z
N MET A 1 2.83 -11.97 4.71
CA MET A 1 4.06 -11.17 4.92
C MET A 1 3.88 -10.12 6.02
N THR A 2 3.43 -10.51 7.21
CA THR A 2 3.47 -9.66 8.41
C THR A 2 4.84 -9.66 9.07
N LYS A 3 5.51 -10.81 8.98
CA LYS A 3 6.85 -11.09 9.48
C LYS A 3 7.87 -10.00 9.17
N ALA A 4 7.89 -9.49 7.93
CA ALA A 4 8.85 -8.46 7.52
C ALA A 4 8.79 -7.16 8.34
N PHE A 5 7.65 -6.84 8.97
CA PHE A 5 7.49 -5.62 9.77
C PHE A 5 7.76 -5.82 11.27
N VAL A 6 7.91 -7.07 11.73
CA VAL A 6 8.00 -7.39 13.18
C VAL A 6 9.16 -8.30 13.54
N GLU A 7 9.67 -9.12 12.63
CA GLU A 7 10.80 -10.00 12.88
C GLU A 7 12.09 -9.19 13.05
N ALA A 8 12.88 -9.55 14.07
CA ALA A 8 14.03 -8.77 14.52
C ALA A 8 15.08 -8.53 13.42
N GLU A 9 15.24 -9.47 12.49
CA GLU A 9 16.19 -9.34 11.38
C GLU A 9 15.62 -8.56 10.19
N ALA A 10 14.34 -8.74 9.89
CA ALA A 10 13.72 -8.15 8.70
C ALA A 10 13.22 -6.71 8.94
N ALA A 11 12.66 -6.43 10.11
CA ALA A 11 12.05 -5.13 10.42
C ALA A 11 13.05 -3.95 10.32
N PRO A 12 14.32 -4.06 10.80
CA PRO A 12 15.30 -3.00 10.62
C PRO A 12 15.65 -2.75 9.14
N ILE A 13 15.68 -3.79 8.31
CA ILE A 13 15.94 -3.67 6.87
C ILE A 13 14.81 -2.91 6.20
N VAL A 14 13.56 -3.32 6.43
CA VAL A 14 12.37 -2.63 5.90
C VAL A 14 12.36 -1.17 6.32
N ARG A 15 12.61 -0.89 7.60
CA ARG A 15 12.68 0.47 8.12
C ARG A 15 13.74 1.30 7.41
N ARG A 16 14.98 0.80 7.34
CA ARG A 16 16.08 1.51 6.70
C ARG A 16 15.83 1.75 5.22
N CYS A 17 15.32 0.76 4.49
CA CYS A 17 14.96 0.94 3.07
C CYS A 17 13.87 2.00 2.90
N ALA A 18 12.84 1.99 3.75
CA ALA A 18 11.76 2.97 3.69
C ALA A 18 12.24 4.40 4.03
N GLU A 19 13.08 4.55 5.06
CA GLU A 19 13.71 5.83 5.41
C GLU A 19 14.58 6.36 4.25
N THR A 20 15.43 5.51 3.67
CA THR A 20 16.33 5.90 2.57
C THR A 20 15.58 6.30 1.30
N HIS A 21 14.53 5.57 0.91
CA HIS A 21 13.93 5.70 -0.41
C HIS A 21 12.56 6.39 -0.44
N LEU A 22 11.82 6.36 0.67
CA LEU A 22 10.42 6.82 0.71
C LEU A 22 10.22 8.08 1.54
N GLN A 23 11.14 8.45 2.42
CA GLN A 23 11.01 9.65 3.26
C GLN A 23 10.94 10.94 2.41
N HIS A 24 11.72 11.00 1.33
CA HIS A 24 11.82 12.14 0.44
C HIS A 24 11.53 11.73 -1.01
N LEU A 25 10.25 11.67 -1.35
CA LEU A 25 9.85 11.48 -2.74
C LEU A 25 10.08 12.77 -3.56
N PRO A 26 10.53 12.67 -4.82
CA PRO A 26 10.59 13.82 -5.72
C PRO A 26 9.20 14.48 -5.86
N PRO A 27 9.12 15.83 -5.95
CA PRO A 27 7.83 16.53 -6.07
C PRO A 27 6.98 16.12 -7.29
N SER A 28 7.59 15.54 -8.32
CA SER A 28 6.92 15.00 -9.50
C SER A 28 6.15 13.70 -9.23
N VAL A 29 6.43 13.00 -8.12
CA VAL A 29 5.78 11.72 -7.80
C VAL A 29 4.39 11.98 -7.21
N ARG A 30 3.37 11.80 -8.06
CA ARG A 30 1.96 11.97 -7.70
C ARG A 30 1.28 10.67 -7.23
N LEU A 31 1.81 9.51 -7.65
CA LEU A 31 1.22 8.20 -7.39
C LEU A 31 2.30 7.16 -7.06
N VAL A 32 2.08 6.38 -6.01
CA VAL A 32 2.86 5.19 -5.66
C VAL A 32 1.93 3.98 -5.60
N LEU A 33 2.25 2.94 -6.37
CA LEU A 33 1.53 1.67 -6.36
C LEU A 33 2.27 0.65 -5.50
N MET A 34 1.62 0.21 -4.42
CA MET A 34 2.16 -0.78 -3.49
C MET A 34 1.64 -2.16 -3.89
N LEU A 35 2.53 -3.08 -4.23
CA LEU A 35 2.17 -4.40 -4.74
C LEU A 35 1.88 -5.38 -3.58
N GLY A 36 0.62 -5.47 -3.17
CA GLY A 36 0.14 -6.40 -2.16
C GLY A 36 -1.13 -5.91 -1.47
N THR A 37 -2.12 -6.81 -1.35
CA THR A 37 -3.48 -6.49 -0.88
C THR A 37 -3.89 -7.25 0.38
N GLY A 38 -2.97 -8.01 0.99
CA GLY A 38 -3.21 -8.66 2.28
C GLY A 38 -3.35 -7.62 3.39
N ASP A 39 -4.35 -7.77 4.28
CA ASP A 39 -4.69 -6.75 5.28
C ASP A 39 -3.50 -6.34 6.13
N ALA A 40 -2.78 -7.34 6.65
CA ALA A 40 -1.70 -7.08 7.57
C ALA A 40 -0.43 -6.57 6.87
N TYR A 41 -0.28 -6.82 5.57
CA TYR A 41 0.73 -6.15 4.73
C TYR A 41 0.37 -4.68 4.53
N ILE A 42 -0.89 -4.38 4.18
CA ILE A 42 -1.38 -3.01 4.04
C ILE A 42 -1.19 -2.24 5.35
N ALA A 43 -1.57 -2.83 6.49
CA ALA A 43 -1.41 -2.21 7.79
C ALA A 43 0.06 -1.89 8.11
N GLY A 44 0.97 -2.83 7.82
CA GLY A 44 2.42 -2.62 8.01
C GLY A 44 2.97 -1.49 7.15
N CYS A 45 2.69 -1.49 5.85
CA CYS A 45 3.09 -0.40 4.95
C CYS A 45 2.50 0.94 5.38
N ARG A 46 1.20 0.97 5.71
CA ARG A 46 0.50 2.19 6.15
C ARG A 46 1.16 2.79 7.37
N GLU A 47 1.51 1.96 8.35
CA GLU A 47 2.18 2.41 9.57
C GLU A 47 3.58 2.96 9.30
N VAL A 48 4.35 2.31 8.43
CA VAL A 48 5.67 2.80 7.98
C VAL A 48 5.53 4.17 7.32
N VAL A 49 4.64 4.32 6.34
CA VAL A 49 4.42 5.59 5.62
C VAL A 49 3.90 6.67 6.56
N ARG A 50 2.97 6.34 7.47
CA ARG A 50 2.47 7.27 8.49
C ARG A 50 3.58 7.82 9.36
N ARG A 51 4.51 6.98 9.82
CA ARG A 51 5.67 7.41 10.62
C ARG A 51 6.62 8.32 9.83
N LEU A 52 6.89 7.99 8.58
CA LEU A 52 7.81 8.78 7.73
C LEU A 52 7.26 10.17 7.39
N HIS A 53 5.94 10.30 7.20
CA HIS A 53 5.34 11.53 6.69
C HIS A 53 4.56 12.35 7.73
N GLY A 54 4.29 11.80 8.92
CA GLY A 54 3.73 12.51 10.06
C GLY A 54 2.42 13.22 9.72
N SER A 55 2.35 14.54 9.97
CA SER A 55 1.16 15.36 9.70
C SER A 55 0.74 15.43 8.23
N ARG A 56 1.62 15.07 7.29
CA ARG A 56 1.29 15.00 5.85
C ARG A 56 0.49 13.75 5.51
N PHE A 57 0.47 12.74 6.38
CA PHE A 57 -0.26 11.50 6.17
C PHE A 57 -1.76 11.68 6.39
N SER A 58 -2.58 11.16 5.48
CA SER A 58 -4.03 11.07 5.63
C SER A 58 -4.57 9.76 5.04
N SER A 59 -5.49 9.10 5.75
CA SER A 59 -6.17 7.90 5.23
C SER A 59 -7.26 8.28 4.24
N ILE A 60 -7.46 7.48 3.19
CA ILE A 60 -8.57 7.67 2.24
C ILE A 60 -9.59 6.54 2.39
N ASN A 61 -9.13 5.30 2.24
CA ASN A 61 -9.95 4.10 2.38
C ASN A 61 -9.08 2.92 2.86
N GLU A 62 -9.55 1.68 2.74
CA GLU A 62 -8.81 0.51 3.23
C GLU A 62 -7.50 0.24 2.45
N VAL A 63 -7.41 0.65 1.18
CA VAL A 63 -6.25 0.38 0.30
C VAL A 63 -5.49 1.64 -0.11
N ALA A 64 -5.95 2.83 0.26
CA ALA A 64 -5.35 4.09 -0.17
C ALA A 64 -5.16 5.10 0.97
N TYR A 65 -4.09 5.88 0.86
CA TYR A 65 -3.73 7.00 1.74
C TYR A 65 -2.88 8.02 0.98
N ARG A 66 -2.78 9.24 1.50
CA ARG A 66 -2.00 10.34 0.91
C ARG A 66 -0.88 10.80 1.84
N THR A 67 0.19 11.32 1.25
CA THR A 67 1.26 12.04 1.93
C THR A 67 1.51 13.36 1.21
N GLY A 68 0.82 14.42 1.63
CA GLY A 68 0.79 15.67 0.86
C GLY A 68 0.11 15.47 -0.51
N SER A 69 0.82 15.77 -1.60
CA SER A 69 0.33 15.62 -2.97
C SER A 69 0.45 14.20 -3.57
N THR A 70 1.16 13.30 -2.89
CA THR A 70 1.36 11.92 -3.37
C THR A 70 0.27 10.99 -2.85
N LEU A 71 -0.40 10.29 -3.76
CA LEU A 71 -1.33 9.20 -3.44
C LEU A 71 -0.58 7.86 -3.39
N TRP A 72 -0.89 7.04 -2.40
CA TRP A 72 -0.41 5.68 -2.26
C TRP A 72 -1.59 4.71 -2.37
N VAL A 73 -1.47 3.70 -3.22
CA VAL A 73 -2.56 2.74 -3.47
C VAL A 73 -2.01 1.32 -3.47
N HIS A 74 -2.64 0.46 -2.67
CA HIS A 74 -2.35 -0.97 -2.66
C HIS A 74 -3.11 -1.69 -3.78
N VAL A 75 -2.35 -2.37 -4.64
CA VAL A 75 -2.88 -3.15 -5.77
C VAL A 75 -2.37 -4.58 -5.72
N SER A 76 -3.08 -5.49 -6.40
CA SER A 76 -2.71 -6.90 -6.38
C SER A 76 -1.37 -7.14 -7.08
N HIS A 77 -0.48 -7.89 -6.42
CA HIS A 77 0.80 -8.31 -6.99
C HIS A 77 0.58 -9.47 -7.98
N PRO A 78 1.05 -9.39 -9.25
CA PRO A 78 0.74 -10.38 -10.28
C PRO A 78 1.61 -11.65 -10.22
N SER A 79 2.17 -12.01 -9.06
CA SER A 79 2.93 -13.25 -8.90
C SER A 79 2.03 -14.47 -8.95
N GLY A 80 2.49 -15.56 -9.59
CA GLY A 80 1.80 -16.85 -9.61
C GLY A 80 1.58 -17.48 -8.24
N LEU A 81 2.29 -17.02 -7.20
CA LEU A 81 2.07 -17.46 -5.81
C LEU A 81 1.02 -16.62 -5.07
N ASN A 82 0.47 -15.57 -5.70
CA ASN A 82 -0.57 -14.75 -5.10
C ASN A 82 -1.96 -15.34 -5.34
N GLY A 83 -2.44 -16.14 -4.39
CA GLY A 83 -3.80 -16.72 -4.43
C GLY A 83 -4.94 -15.70 -4.48
N TYR A 84 -4.67 -14.41 -4.20
CA TYR A 84 -5.66 -13.33 -4.25
C TYR A 84 -5.75 -12.63 -5.61
N HIS A 85 -4.82 -12.89 -6.53
CA HIS A 85 -4.74 -12.12 -7.78
C HIS A 85 -5.95 -12.33 -8.68
N LEU A 86 -6.42 -13.57 -8.84
CA LEU A 86 -7.60 -13.84 -9.66
C LEU A 86 -8.88 -13.22 -9.09
N ALA A 87 -9.08 -13.29 -7.77
CA ALA A 87 -10.23 -12.69 -7.12
C ALA A 87 -10.23 -11.15 -7.27
N TRP A 88 -9.05 -10.52 -7.12
CA TRP A 88 -8.86 -9.11 -7.45
C TRP A 88 -9.26 -8.79 -8.89
N MET A 89 -8.76 -9.56 -9.87
CA MET A 89 -9.02 -9.33 -11.30
C MET A 89 -10.50 -9.46 -11.66
N ARG A 90 -11.24 -10.39 -11.03
CA ARG A 90 -12.70 -10.51 -11.19
C ARG A 90 -13.43 -9.25 -10.72
N GLY A 91 -12.95 -8.61 -9.66
CA GLY A 91 -13.52 -7.34 -9.20
C GLY A 91 -14.92 -7.45 -8.58
N ASP A 92 -15.28 -8.63 -8.07
CA ASP A 92 -16.58 -8.85 -7.44
C ASP A 92 -16.67 -8.09 -6.10
N PRO A 93 -17.64 -7.17 -5.91
CA PRO A 93 -17.82 -6.46 -4.63
C PRO A 93 -18.27 -7.35 -3.46
N ALA A 94 -18.75 -8.57 -3.70
CA ALA A 94 -19.02 -9.52 -2.63
C ALA A 94 -17.71 -10.12 -2.08
N ASP A 95 -16.68 -10.26 -2.94
CA ASP A 95 -15.34 -10.72 -2.55
C ASP A 95 -14.49 -9.58 -1.98
N LYS A 96 -13.65 -9.90 -1.01
CA LYS A 96 -12.80 -8.90 -0.35
C LYS A 96 -11.75 -8.31 -1.31
N GLN A 97 -11.11 -9.13 -2.13
CA GLN A 97 -10.09 -8.66 -3.07
C GLN A 97 -10.73 -7.91 -4.23
N GLY A 98 -11.91 -8.34 -4.67
CA GLY A 98 -12.71 -7.60 -5.63
C GLY A 98 -13.14 -6.22 -5.13
N ARG A 99 -13.63 -6.09 -3.89
CA ARG A 99 -13.89 -4.77 -3.27
C ARG A 99 -12.66 -3.87 -3.24
N LYS A 100 -11.52 -4.43 -2.83
CA LYS A 100 -10.26 -3.67 -2.78
C LYS A 100 -9.86 -3.15 -4.16
N ARG A 101 -10.11 -3.90 -5.24
CA ARG A 101 -9.92 -3.40 -6.62
C ARG A 101 -10.77 -2.17 -6.90
N LEU A 102 -12.05 -2.20 -6.51
CA LEU A 102 -12.95 -1.07 -6.72
C LEU A 102 -12.49 0.16 -5.94
N LEU A 103 -12.12 -0.01 -4.67
CA LEU A 103 -11.61 1.08 -3.82
C LEU A 103 -10.28 1.66 -4.32
N ALA A 104 -9.39 0.82 -4.85
CA ALA A 104 -8.14 1.25 -5.47
C ALA A 104 -8.43 2.07 -6.74
N THR A 105 -9.36 1.59 -7.58
CA THR A 105 -9.75 2.27 -8.82
C THR A 105 -10.38 3.63 -8.54
N GLN A 106 -11.29 3.70 -7.55
CA GLN A 106 -11.92 4.94 -7.11
C GLN A 106 -10.88 5.96 -6.59
N ALA A 107 -9.90 5.50 -5.81
CA ALA A 107 -8.83 6.38 -5.32
C ALA A 107 -7.97 6.94 -6.46
N ILE A 108 -7.65 6.11 -7.46
CA ILE A 108 -6.83 6.51 -8.61
C ILE A 108 -7.58 7.48 -9.54
N ALA A 109 -8.88 7.30 -9.71
CA ALA A 109 -9.71 8.19 -10.53
C ALA A 109 -9.82 9.62 -9.97
N ALA A 110 -9.42 9.84 -8.71
CA ALA A 110 -9.51 11.12 -8.01
C ALA A 110 -8.16 11.88 -7.90
N ILE A 111 -7.15 11.51 -8.71
CA ILE A 111 -5.81 12.14 -8.72
C ILE A 111 -5.75 13.33 -9.67
#